data_AF-Q18HK1-F1
#
_entry.id   AF-Q18HK1-F1
#
_cell.length_a   1.000
_cell.length_b   1.000
_cell.length_c   1.000
_cell.angle_alpha   90.00
_cell.angle_beta   90.00
_cell.angle_gamma   90.00
#
_symmetry.space_group_name_H-M   'P 1'
#
loop_
_entity.id
_entity.type
_entity.pdbx_description
1 polymer ?
#
loop_
_entity_poly.entity_id
_entity_poly.type
_entity_poly.pdbx_seq_one_letter_code
_entity_poly.pdbx_strand_id
1 'polypeptide(L)'
;MEFTVLGWPPEAPTLRLDYRSFAYAGKFVLSSVGKAVLRTEDSSEIFTSPEAHAHVDANESDRGQSMHADANTNHPTESDPYDHSVLAALSFSADRTDDTTLCYRYVSVRSDKRGSGLGPRLAASLTPHAVDRGYDRLRIAVNNPFAYEAMYRAGFAWTGRETGIAELVLERPAEIPATTTYEQYQSGLTEYRKRDYDDPESTFLANRQETDPPALHTAVNSTQ
;
A
#
# COMPACT_ATOMS: atom_id res chain seq x y z
N MET A 1 -2.91 -14.46 3.93
CA MET A 1 -2.84 -13.02 3.60
C MET A 1 -3.72 -12.77 2.39
N GLU A 2 -4.61 -11.79 2.45
CA GLU A 2 -5.62 -11.54 1.44
C GLU A 2 -5.29 -10.29 0.61
N PHE A 3 -5.51 -10.36 -0.71
CA PHE A 3 -5.44 -9.21 -1.61
C PHE A 3 -6.85 -8.72 -1.98
N THR A 4 -7.07 -7.42 -1.91
CA THR A 4 -8.37 -6.80 -2.26
C THR A 4 -8.16 -5.47 -2.99
N VAL A 5 -8.91 -5.24 -4.07
CA VAL A 5 -9.09 -3.90 -4.63
C VAL A 5 -10.32 -3.28 -3.97
N LEU A 6 -10.11 -2.28 -3.11
CA LEU A 6 -11.18 -1.64 -2.34
C LEU A 6 -12.08 -0.75 -3.20
N GLY A 7 -11.59 -0.31 -4.36
CA GLY A 7 -12.36 0.48 -5.31
C GLY A 7 -11.47 1.21 -6.31
N TRP A 8 -12.10 1.65 -7.39
CA TRP A 8 -11.49 2.41 -8.48
C TRP A 8 -11.93 3.87 -8.41
N PRO A 9 -11.13 4.84 -8.89
CA PRO A 9 -11.61 6.20 -8.99
C PRO A 9 -12.84 6.28 -9.91
N PRO A 10 -13.80 7.19 -9.64
CA PRO A 10 -13.87 8.09 -8.48
C PRO A 10 -14.54 7.47 -7.24
N GLU A 11 -14.97 6.20 -7.31
CA GLU A 11 -15.79 5.51 -6.31
C GLU A 11 -14.99 4.87 -5.16
N ALA A 12 -13.67 5.03 -5.16
CA ALA A 12 -12.81 4.38 -4.19
C ALA A 12 -13.05 4.90 -2.76
N PRO A 13 -13.23 4.02 -1.76
CA PRO A 13 -13.53 4.43 -0.40
C PRO A 13 -12.36 5.19 0.24
N THR A 14 -12.64 5.91 1.32
CA THR A 14 -11.60 6.44 2.21
C THR A 14 -10.93 5.28 2.94
N LEU A 15 -9.59 5.22 2.91
CA LEU A 15 -8.81 4.26 3.71
C LEU A 15 -7.94 5.02 4.71
N ARG A 16 -8.22 4.84 6.00
CA ARG A 16 -7.46 5.44 7.09
C ARG A 16 -6.38 4.47 7.56
N LEU A 17 -5.14 4.73 7.15
CA LEU A 17 -3.95 4.03 7.64
C LEU A 17 -3.35 4.80 8.81
N ASP A 18 -2.83 4.08 9.80
CA ASP A 18 -2.08 4.71 10.89
C ASP A 18 -0.79 5.35 10.34
N TYR A 19 -0.70 6.68 10.43
CA TYR A 19 0.42 7.48 9.92
C TYR A 19 1.75 7.18 10.64
N ARG A 20 1.70 6.59 11.85
CA ARG A 20 2.89 6.13 12.59
C ARG A 20 3.47 4.86 11.99
N SER A 21 2.60 4.06 11.36
CA SER A 21 2.93 2.74 10.83
C SER A 21 3.14 2.76 9.31
N PHE A 22 2.50 3.69 8.59
CA PHE A 22 2.55 3.79 7.13
C PHE A 22 3.12 5.13 6.65
N ALA A 23 4.08 5.06 5.72
CA ALA A 23 4.45 6.24 4.94
C ALA A 23 3.27 6.65 4.04
N TYR A 24 3.12 7.94 3.77
CA TYR A 24 2.08 8.47 2.88
C TYR A 24 0.63 8.11 3.29
N ALA A 25 0.35 7.79 4.55
CA ALA A 25 -0.98 7.40 5.02
C ALA A 25 -2.09 8.39 4.57
N GLY A 26 -1.83 9.70 4.65
CA GLY A 26 -2.75 10.75 4.20
C GLY A 26 -3.02 10.79 2.68
N LYS A 27 -2.33 9.99 1.86
CA LYS A 27 -2.62 9.85 0.42
C LYS A 27 -3.70 8.80 0.14
N PHE A 28 -4.03 7.96 1.12
CA PHE A 28 -5.04 6.91 1.01
C PHE A 28 -6.44 7.36 1.45
N VAL A 29 -6.61 8.61 1.89
CA VAL A 29 -7.94 9.18 2.19
C VAL A 29 -8.60 9.84 0.98
N LEU A 30 -7.89 9.98 -0.13
CA LEU A 30 -8.37 10.66 -1.34
C LEU A 30 -9.30 9.75 -2.14
N SER A 31 -10.49 10.21 -2.53
CA SER A 31 -11.42 9.46 -3.40
C SER A 31 -11.01 9.46 -4.87
N SER A 32 -10.16 10.41 -5.29
CA SER A 32 -9.67 10.55 -6.67
C SER A 32 -8.65 9.49 -7.09
N VAL A 33 -8.31 8.56 -6.20
CA VAL A 33 -7.40 7.43 -6.46
C VAL A 33 -8.05 6.12 -6.02
N GLY A 34 -7.85 5.08 -6.82
CA GLY A 34 -8.20 3.72 -6.48
C GLY A 34 -7.23 3.15 -5.45
N LYS A 35 -7.65 2.08 -4.78
CA LYS A 35 -6.92 1.52 -3.64
C LYS A 35 -6.93 0.01 -3.69
N ALA A 36 -5.77 -0.59 -3.55
CA ALA A 36 -5.59 -2.01 -3.36
C ALA A 36 -4.78 -2.25 -2.08
N VAL A 37 -5.08 -3.34 -1.37
CA VAL A 37 -4.45 -3.66 -0.09
C VAL A 37 -4.09 -5.13 0.02
N LEU A 38 -3.08 -5.41 0.84
CA LEU A 38 -2.85 -6.73 1.44
C LEU A 38 -3.27 -6.68 2.90
N ARG A 39 -4.08 -7.64 3.35
CA ARG A 39 -4.60 -7.75 4.72
C ARG A 39 -4.18 -9.06 5.38
N THR A 40 -4.19 -9.09 6.72
CA THR A 40 -4.16 -10.36 7.47
C THR A 40 -5.46 -11.15 7.21
N GLU A 41 -5.40 -12.47 7.28
CA GLU A 41 -6.60 -13.33 7.08
C GLU A 41 -7.61 -13.23 8.24
N ASP A 42 -7.17 -12.72 9.39
CA ASP A 42 -7.98 -12.67 10.63
C ASP A 42 -9.07 -11.58 10.64
N SER A 43 -9.26 -10.82 9.55
CA SER A 43 -10.20 -9.69 9.53
C SER A 43 -11.64 -10.02 9.14
N SER A 44 -11.98 -11.29 8.90
CA SER A 44 -13.32 -11.67 8.42
C SER A 44 -14.42 -11.68 9.49
N GLU A 45 -14.13 -11.50 10.79
CA GLU A 45 -15.13 -11.63 11.86
C GLU A 45 -15.43 -10.37 12.70
N ILE A 46 -14.92 -9.18 12.36
CA ILE A 46 -15.12 -7.98 13.21
C ILE A 46 -15.85 -6.86 12.47
N PHE A 47 -16.98 -7.14 11.83
CA PHE A 47 -18.01 -6.12 11.53
C PHE A 47 -19.38 -6.77 11.34
N THR A 48 -19.86 -7.51 12.34
CA THR A 48 -21.32 -7.62 12.57
C THR A 48 -21.69 -6.64 13.66
N SER A 49 -22.27 -5.52 13.24
CA SER A 49 -23.00 -4.58 14.10
C SER A 49 -23.94 -5.36 15.03
N PRO A 50 -23.95 -5.15 16.36
CA PRO A 50 -25.03 -5.67 17.17
C PRO A 50 -26.26 -4.82 16.89
N GLU A 51 -27.19 -5.38 16.13
CA GLU A 51 -28.53 -4.86 15.99
C GLU A 51 -29.22 -4.73 17.36
N ALA A 52 -30.01 -3.67 17.48
CA ALA A 52 -30.72 -3.27 18.67
C ALA A 52 -31.71 -4.36 19.13
N HIS A 53 -31.47 -4.92 20.31
CA HIS A 53 -32.53 -5.55 21.10
C HIS A 53 -32.94 -4.60 22.23
N ALA A 54 -34.04 -3.91 21.97
CA ALA A 54 -34.83 -3.24 22.98
C ALA A 54 -35.41 -4.28 23.94
N HIS A 55 -35.13 -4.12 25.24
CA HIS A 55 -36.02 -4.63 26.29
C HIS A 55 -36.14 -3.59 27.41
N VAL A 56 -37.35 -3.08 27.51
CA VAL A 56 -37.92 -2.26 28.57
C VAL A 56 -38.26 -3.22 29.73
N ASP A 57 -37.85 -2.94 30.97
CA ASP A 57 -38.78 -2.48 32.03
C ASP A 57 -38.18 -2.40 33.45
N ALA A 58 -38.77 -1.44 34.17
CA ALA A 58 -38.65 -0.93 35.53
C ALA A 58 -38.13 -1.80 36.69
N ASN A 59 -37.39 -1.16 37.62
CA ASN A 59 -37.89 -0.93 38.99
C ASN A 59 -37.10 0.15 39.76
N GLU A 60 -37.82 1.08 40.40
CA GLU A 60 -37.31 2.00 41.43
C GLU A 60 -37.29 1.29 42.79
N SER A 61 -36.22 1.47 43.60
CA SER A 61 -36.31 2.03 44.97
C SER A 61 -35.02 1.90 45.82
N ASP A 62 -34.71 3.04 46.45
CA ASP A 62 -34.17 3.27 47.81
C ASP A 62 -32.65 3.20 48.14
N ARG A 63 -32.12 4.41 48.39
CA ARG A 63 -31.15 4.89 49.41
C ARG A 63 -29.96 4.02 49.85
N GLY A 64 -28.76 4.62 49.76
CA GLY A 64 -27.64 4.30 50.65
C GLY A 64 -26.28 4.86 50.24
N GLN A 65 -25.93 6.03 50.78
CA GLN A 65 -24.58 6.48 51.18
C GLN A 65 -23.37 6.32 50.23
N SER A 66 -22.88 7.51 49.84
CA SER A 66 -21.52 7.82 49.41
C SER A 66 -20.43 7.16 50.26
N MET A 67 -19.56 6.41 49.61
CA MET A 67 -18.11 6.63 49.48
C MET A 67 -17.56 5.42 48.74
N HIS A 68 -16.85 5.61 47.62
CA HIS A 68 -15.67 4.85 47.18
C HIS A 68 -15.38 5.16 45.70
N ALA A 69 -14.22 5.79 45.50
CA ALA A 69 -13.38 5.80 44.31
C ALA A 69 -14.06 6.11 42.97
N ASP A 70 -13.83 7.32 42.46
CA ASP A 70 -13.99 7.69 41.05
C ASP A 70 -12.96 6.93 40.19
N ALA A 71 -13.16 5.62 40.07
CA ALA A 71 -12.82 4.89 38.87
C ALA A 71 -14.00 5.06 37.91
N ASN A 72 -13.69 5.26 36.63
CA ASN A 72 -14.63 5.23 35.50
C ASN A 72 -15.15 6.60 35.02
N THR A 73 -14.24 7.44 34.50
CA THR A 73 -14.63 8.29 33.36
C THR A 73 -14.62 7.42 32.12
N ASN A 74 -15.71 6.68 31.90
CA ASN A 74 -16.09 6.12 30.61
C ASN A 74 -16.28 7.28 29.62
N HIS A 75 -15.18 7.78 29.06
CA HIS A 75 -15.24 8.42 27.77
C HIS A 75 -15.52 7.31 26.75
N PRO A 76 -16.50 7.46 25.84
CA PRO A 76 -16.59 6.55 24.72
C PRO A 76 -15.28 6.71 23.95
N THR A 77 -14.39 5.73 24.07
CA THR A 77 -13.20 5.67 23.22
C THR A 77 -13.74 5.67 21.80
N GLU A 78 -13.53 6.75 21.05
CA GLU A 78 -13.66 6.72 19.60
C GLU A 78 -13.03 5.40 19.15
N SER A 79 -13.83 4.52 18.55
CA SER A 79 -13.30 3.29 17.97
C SER A 79 -12.10 3.68 17.12
N ASP A 80 -10.95 3.04 17.35
CA ASP A 80 -9.71 3.39 16.67
C ASP A 80 -9.97 3.58 15.17
N PRO A 81 -9.78 4.80 14.62
CA PRO A 81 -10.22 5.12 13.28
C PRO A 81 -9.36 4.47 12.18
N TYR A 82 -8.32 3.72 12.55
CA TYR A 82 -7.37 3.10 11.63
C TYR A 82 -7.66 1.62 11.37
N ASP A 83 -7.41 1.20 10.14
CA ASP A 83 -7.56 -0.19 9.73
C ASP A 83 -6.26 -0.99 10.00
N HIS A 84 -6.20 -1.62 11.17
CA HIS A 84 -5.01 -2.38 11.62
C HIS A 84 -4.80 -3.70 10.89
N SER A 85 -5.79 -4.18 10.14
CA SER A 85 -5.66 -5.43 9.38
C SER A 85 -4.78 -5.26 8.13
N VAL A 86 -4.63 -4.03 7.64
CA VAL A 86 -3.82 -3.71 6.44
C VAL A 86 -2.34 -3.89 6.75
N LEU A 87 -1.65 -4.62 5.88
CA LEU A 87 -0.21 -4.87 5.92
C LEU A 87 0.54 -4.05 4.85
N ALA A 88 -0.09 -3.85 3.70
CA ALA A 88 0.40 -3.00 2.62
C ALA A 88 -0.75 -2.36 1.85
N ALA A 89 -0.55 -1.16 1.32
CA ALA A 89 -1.53 -0.42 0.55
C ALA A 89 -0.89 0.20 -0.70
N LEU A 90 -1.65 0.21 -1.79
CA LEU A 90 -1.25 0.77 -3.08
C LEU A 90 -2.40 1.64 -3.60
N SER A 91 -2.10 2.89 -3.93
CA SER A 91 -3.03 3.80 -4.58
C SER A 91 -2.69 3.96 -6.06
N PHE A 92 -3.70 4.10 -6.91
CA PHE A 92 -3.54 4.15 -8.35
C PHE A 92 -4.56 5.08 -9.03
N SER A 93 -4.24 5.55 -10.22
CA SER A 93 -5.20 6.24 -11.10
C SER A 93 -4.70 6.22 -12.55
N ALA A 94 -5.60 6.47 -13.52
CA ALA A 94 -5.18 6.66 -14.90
C ALA A 94 -4.13 7.78 -15.02
N ASP A 95 -3.25 7.66 -16.00
CA ASP A 95 -2.43 8.79 -16.44
C ASP A 95 -3.35 9.88 -17.00
N ARG A 96 -2.95 11.15 -16.82
CA ARG A 96 -3.77 12.30 -17.24
C ARG A 96 -3.65 12.60 -18.73
N THR A 97 -2.63 12.03 -19.37
CA THR A 97 -2.25 12.29 -20.76
C THR A 97 -2.38 11.05 -21.64
N ASP A 98 -2.57 9.89 -21.04
CA ASP A 98 -2.71 8.59 -21.69
C ASP A 98 -3.63 7.69 -20.86
N ASP A 99 -4.90 7.61 -21.24
CA ASP A 99 -5.90 6.85 -20.49
C ASP A 99 -5.70 5.33 -20.56
N THR A 100 -4.83 4.84 -21.45
CA THR A 100 -4.41 3.43 -21.52
C THR A 100 -3.33 3.05 -20.49
N THR A 101 -2.76 4.05 -19.79
CA THR A 101 -1.74 3.85 -18.76
C THR A 101 -2.32 3.97 -17.34
N LEU A 102 -2.16 2.93 -16.52
CA LEU A 102 -2.44 2.99 -15.08
C LEU A 102 -1.19 3.43 -14.31
N CYS A 103 -1.27 4.56 -13.63
CA CYS A 103 -0.24 5.05 -12.73
C CYS A 103 -0.41 4.50 -11.32
N TYR A 104 0.56 3.74 -10.83
CA TYR A 104 0.70 3.47 -9.40
C TYR A 104 1.27 4.73 -8.74
N ARG A 105 0.54 5.28 -7.77
CA ARG A 105 0.82 6.60 -7.17
C ARG A 105 1.64 6.48 -5.90
N TYR A 106 1.19 5.64 -4.98
CA TYR A 106 1.87 5.40 -3.71
C TYR A 106 1.77 3.92 -3.35
N VAL A 107 2.90 3.33 -2.97
CA VAL A 107 2.97 1.99 -2.36
C VAL A 107 3.51 2.19 -0.95
N SER A 108 2.80 1.68 0.05
CA SER A 108 3.19 1.79 1.45
C SER A 108 3.03 0.45 2.16
N VAL A 109 4.03 0.10 2.98
CA VAL A 109 4.05 -1.14 3.77
C VAL A 109 4.14 -0.75 5.24
N ARG A 110 3.37 -1.45 6.07
CA ARG A 110 3.37 -1.27 7.52
C ARG A 110 4.79 -1.42 8.06
N SER A 111 5.20 -0.55 8.97
CA SER A 111 6.58 -0.43 9.45
C SER A 111 7.15 -1.75 9.97
N ASP A 112 6.38 -2.51 10.74
CA ASP A 112 6.73 -3.84 11.29
C ASP A 112 6.84 -4.95 10.23
N LYS A 113 6.37 -4.71 9.00
CA LYS A 113 6.40 -5.66 7.88
C LYS A 113 7.34 -5.23 6.75
N ARG A 114 8.06 -4.12 6.88
CA ARG A 114 9.02 -3.70 5.84
C ARG A 114 10.10 -4.78 5.63
N GLY A 115 10.57 -4.91 4.39
CA GLY A 115 11.54 -5.95 4.01
C GLY A 115 10.95 -7.34 3.74
N SER A 116 9.70 -7.62 4.10
CA SER A 116 9.05 -8.93 3.85
C SER A 116 8.52 -9.13 2.41
N GLY A 117 8.77 -8.18 1.51
CA GLY A 117 8.37 -8.28 0.10
C GLY A 117 6.89 -8.01 -0.19
N LEU A 118 6.13 -7.41 0.75
CA LEU A 118 4.70 -7.12 0.54
C LEU A 118 4.43 -6.07 -0.54
N GLY A 119 5.27 -5.03 -0.65
CA GLY A 119 5.16 -4.01 -1.70
C GLY A 119 5.16 -4.58 -3.12
N PRO A 120 6.19 -5.36 -3.52
CA PRO A 120 6.20 -6.01 -4.84
C PRO A 120 5.03 -6.97 -5.05
N ARG A 121 4.67 -7.77 -4.04
CA ARG A 121 3.54 -8.70 -4.13
C ARG A 121 2.22 -7.96 -4.39
N LEU A 122 1.97 -6.87 -3.67
CA LEU A 122 0.79 -6.03 -3.86
C LEU A 122 0.75 -5.41 -5.25
N ALA A 123 1.87 -4.86 -5.72
CA ALA A 123 1.99 -4.27 -7.06
C ALA A 123 1.75 -5.31 -8.17
N ALA A 124 2.28 -6.52 -8.01
CA ALA A 124 2.04 -7.63 -8.93
C ALA A 124 0.57 -8.07 -8.93
N SER A 125 -0.06 -8.21 -7.75
CA SER A 125 -1.46 -8.61 -7.60
C SER A 125 -2.47 -7.66 -8.24
N LEU A 126 -2.17 -6.37 -8.34
CA LEU A 126 -3.06 -5.41 -9.01
C LEU A 126 -3.02 -5.55 -10.55
N THR A 127 -1.98 -6.18 -11.11
CA THR A 127 -1.77 -6.27 -12.56
C THR A 127 -2.95 -6.89 -13.31
N PRO A 128 -3.49 -8.08 -12.93
CA PRO A 128 -4.58 -8.70 -13.68
C PRO A 128 -5.85 -7.82 -13.69
N HIS A 129 -6.13 -7.14 -12.57
CA HIS A 129 -7.26 -6.22 -12.46
C HIS A 129 -7.13 -4.97 -13.33
N ALA A 130 -5.90 -4.55 -13.63
CA ALA A 130 -5.64 -3.49 -14.59
C ALA A 130 -5.85 -3.97 -16.03
N VAL A 131 -5.40 -5.19 -16.36
CA VAL A 131 -5.65 -5.83 -17.66
C VAL A 131 -7.14 -6.00 -17.91
N ASP A 132 -7.90 -6.50 -16.93
CA ASP A 132 -9.37 -6.68 -17.03
C ASP A 132 -10.12 -5.37 -17.27
N ARG A 133 -9.50 -4.22 -16.93
CA ARG A 133 -10.03 -2.88 -17.21
C ARG A 133 -9.55 -2.27 -18.52
N GLY A 134 -8.75 -2.98 -19.29
CA GLY A 134 -8.24 -2.53 -20.58
C GLY A 134 -7.05 -1.58 -20.50
N TYR A 135 -6.29 -1.57 -19.38
CA TYR A 135 -5.03 -0.85 -19.34
C TYR A 135 -3.94 -1.64 -20.06
N ASP A 136 -3.22 -0.99 -20.97
CA ASP A 136 -2.13 -1.61 -21.74
C ASP A 136 -0.79 -1.52 -21.00
N ARG A 137 -0.64 -0.50 -20.13
CA ARG A 137 0.62 -0.14 -19.50
C ARG A 137 0.44 0.23 -18.04
N LEU A 138 1.41 -0.15 -17.23
CA LEU A 138 1.54 0.28 -15.84
C LEU A 138 2.77 1.18 -15.70
N ARG A 139 2.64 2.26 -14.91
CA ARG A 139 3.71 3.23 -14.66
C ARG A 139 3.82 3.56 -13.18
N ILE A 140 5.05 3.76 -12.70
CA ILE A 140 5.32 4.32 -11.37
C ILE A 140 6.58 5.19 -11.42
N ALA A 141 6.61 6.26 -10.64
CA ALA A 141 7.82 7.05 -10.41
C ALA A 141 8.28 6.79 -8.96
N VAL A 142 9.55 6.43 -8.77
CA VAL A 142 10.08 6.06 -7.43
C VAL A 142 11.30 6.90 -7.08
N ASN A 143 11.34 7.42 -5.85
CA ASN A 143 12.38 8.35 -5.39
C ASN A 143 13.50 7.70 -4.55
N ASN A 144 13.43 6.40 -4.28
CA ASN A 144 14.39 5.71 -3.42
C ASN A 144 14.74 4.31 -3.97
N PRO A 145 15.95 3.80 -3.66
CA PRO A 145 16.45 2.55 -4.23
C PRO A 145 15.68 1.30 -3.76
N PHE A 146 15.07 1.32 -2.56
CA PHE A 146 14.24 0.22 -2.09
C PHE A 146 12.96 0.06 -2.93
N ALA A 147 12.31 1.18 -3.26
CA ALA A 147 11.14 1.19 -4.11
C ALA A 147 11.48 0.82 -5.56
N TYR A 148 12.64 1.27 -6.07
CA TYR A 148 13.16 0.84 -7.37
C TYR A 148 13.28 -0.69 -7.46
N GLU A 149 13.99 -1.29 -6.52
CA GLU A 149 14.14 -2.75 -6.41
C GLU A 149 12.78 -3.45 -6.27
N ALA A 150 11.90 -2.92 -5.43
CA ALA A 150 10.57 -3.50 -5.21
C ALA A 150 9.75 -3.51 -6.51
N MET A 151 9.87 -2.51 -7.36
CA MET A 151 9.12 -2.45 -8.62
C MET A 151 9.76 -3.36 -9.70
N TYR A 152 11.08 -3.55 -9.71
CA TYR A 152 11.71 -4.60 -10.51
C TYR A 152 11.20 -5.99 -10.11
N ARG A 153 11.07 -6.26 -8.81
CA ARG A 153 10.43 -7.48 -8.29
C ARG A 153 8.97 -7.62 -8.72
N ALA A 154 8.27 -6.53 -9.01
CA ALA A 154 6.90 -6.54 -9.52
C ALA A 154 6.83 -6.58 -11.07
N GLY A 155 7.98 -6.76 -11.74
CA GLY A 155 8.08 -6.86 -13.20
C GLY A 155 8.13 -5.53 -13.95
N PHE A 156 8.37 -4.41 -13.26
CA PHE A 156 8.63 -3.13 -13.90
C PHE A 156 10.11 -2.99 -14.27
N ALA A 157 10.42 -2.19 -15.29
CA ALA A 157 11.79 -1.82 -15.64
C ALA A 157 11.92 -0.30 -15.76
N TRP A 158 13.12 0.22 -15.46
CA TRP A 158 13.40 1.64 -15.57
C TRP A 158 13.39 2.10 -17.01
N THR A 159 12.66 3.17 -17.33
CA THR A 159 12.56 3.65 -18.72
C THR A 159 13.76 4.51 -19.15
N GLY A 160 14.77 4.70 -18.30
CA GLY A 160 15.84 5.68 -18.51
C GLY A 160 15.41 7.14 -18.26
N ARG A 161 14.18 7.37 -17.76
CA ARG A 161 13.64 8.72 -17.51
C ARG A 161 13.62 9.04 -16.02
N GLU A 162 13.78 10.33 -15.73
CA GLU A 162 13.62 10.92 -14.41
C GLU A 162 12.51 11.97 -14.43
N THR A 163 11.81 12.14 -13.31
CA THR A 163 10.91 13.27 -13.08
C THR A 163 11.68 14.44 -12.44
N GLY A 164 11.07 15.62 -12.39
CA GLY A 164 11.68 16.82 -11.79
C GLY A 164 11.94 16.76 -10.28
N ILE A 165 11.60 15.65 -9.59
CA ILE A 165 11.85 15.42 -8.15
C ILE A 165 12.77 14.20 -7.96
N ALA A 166 13.67 13.96 -8.92
CA ALA A 166 14.61 12.84 -8.89
C ALA A 166 13.90 11.48 -8.72
N GLU A 167 12.70 11.32 -9.26
CA GLU A 167 12.05 10.01 -9.30
C GLU A 167 12.42 9.31 -10.60
N LEU A 168 12.84 8.06 -10.51
CA LEU A 168 13.04 7.23 -11.69
C LEU A 168 11.69 6.68 -12.14
N VAL A 169 11.37 6.84 -13.43
CA VAL A 169 10.13 6.33 -14.00
C VAL A 169 10.33 4.88 -14.44
N LEU A 170 9.53 3.99 -13.88
CA LEU A 170 9.49 2.57 -14.23
C LEU A 170 8.17 2.24 -14.89
N GLU A 171 8.21 1.36 -15.89
CA GLU A 171 7.04 0.91 -16.63
C GLU A 171 7.07 -0.59 -16.87
N ARG A 172 5.90 -1.14 -17.18
CA ARG A 172 5.75 -2.44 -17.81
C ARG A 172 4.49 -2.50 -18.67
N PRO A 173 4.45 -3.34 -19.71
CA PRO A 173 3.18 -3.80 -20.26
C PRO A 173 2.30 -4.39 -19.14
N ALA A 174 0.98 -4.21 -19.24
CA ALA A 174 0.07 -4.75 -18.24
C ALA A 174 0.07 -6.28 -18.26
N GLU A 175 -0.01 -6.90 -19.45
CA GLU A 175 -0.14 -8.36 -19.56
C GLU A 175 1.13 -9.14 -19.16
N ILE A 176 2.31 -8.58 -19.37
CA ILE A 176 3.59 -9.27 -19.15
C ILE A 176 4.61 -8.40 -18.41
N PRO A 177 5.60 -8.98 -17.70
CA PRO A 177 6.70 -8.21 -17.14
C PRO A 177 7.47 -7.46 -18.23
N ALA A 178 8.06 -6.32 -17.87
CA ALA A 178 8.98 -5.61 -18.75
C ALA A 178 10.22 -6.47 -19.03
N THR A 179 10.70 -6.44 -20.27
CA THR A 179 12.05 -6.92 -20.59
C THR A 179 13.06 -5.93 -20.02
N THR A 180 14.08 -6.44 -19.34
CA THR A 180 15.17 -5.64 -18.78
C THR A 180 16.51 -6.34 -18.96
N THR A 181 17.58 -5.57 -18.96
CA THR A 181 18.95 -6.06 -18.92
C THR A 181 19.60 -5.77 -17.56
N TYR A 182 20.72 -6.45 -17.30
CA TYR A 182 21.62 -6.13 -16.20
C TYR A 182 22.05 -4.65 -16.23
N GLU A 183 22.46 -4.16 -17.40
CA GLU A 183 22.93 -2.78 -17.58
C GLU A 183 21.83 -1.77 -17.24
N GLN A 184 20.62 -1.95 -17.76
CA GLN A 184 19.49 -1.07 -17.48
C GLN A 184 19.15 -1.01 -15.97
N TYR A 185 19.16 -2.16 -15.29
CA TYR A 185 18.94 -2.23 -13.85
C TYR A 185 20.03 -1.50 -13.07
N GLN A 186 21.30 -1.75 -13.39
CA GLN A 186 22.45 -1.13 -12.72
C GLN A 186 22.58 0.37 -13.02
N SER A 187 22.22 0.82 -14.22
CA SER A 187 22.21 2.25 -14.56
C SER A 187 21.21 3.02 -13.70
N GLY A 188 20.00 2.48 -13.45
CA GLY A 188 19.07 3.15 -12.54
C GLY A 188 19.54 3.15 -11.08
N LEU A 189 20.18 2.07 -10.60
CA LEU A 189 20.83 2.09 -9.27
C LEU A 189 21.96 3.12 -9.19
N THR A 190 22.66 3.36 -10.30
CA THR A 190 23.72 4.37 -10.38
C THR A 190 23.17 5.79 -10.20
N GLU A 191 21.95 6.10 -10.69
CA GLU A 191 21.31 7.40 -10.43
C GLU A 191 20.99 7.62 -8.95
N TYR A 192 20.70 6.56 -8.19
CA TYR A 192 20.57 6.67 -6.74
C TYR A 192 21.93 6.83 -6.05
N ARG A 193 23.00 6.19 -6.53
CA ARG A 193 24.36 6.33 -5.97
C ARG A 193 24.94 7.74 -6.11
N LYS A 194 24.42 8.57 -7.03
CA LYS A 194 24.81 9.98 -7.16
C LYS A 194 24.27 10.88 -6.05
N ARG A 195 23.37 10.36 -5.20
CA ARG A 195 22.68 11.11 -4.15
C ARG A 195 23.35 10.90 -2.80
N ASP A 196 23.17 11.86 -1.92
CA ASP A 196 23.65 11.77 -0.54
C ASP A 196 22.64 10.97 0.29
N TYR A 197 23.06 9.80 0.76
CA TYR A 197 22.26 8.87 1.55
C TYR A 197 23.03 8.47 2.79
N ASP A 198 22.34 8.50 3.93
CA ASP A 198 22.78 7.79 5.11
C ASP A 198 22.47 6.28 4.98
N ASP A 199 22.83 5.50 6.00
CA ASP A 199 22.27 4.16 6.15
C ASP A 199 20.77 4.26 6.48
N PRO A 200 19.90 3.40 5.91
CA PRO A 200 20.19 2.10 5.27
C PRO A 200 20.37 2.09 3.73
N GLU A 201 20.07 3.18 3.03
CA GLU A 201 20.09 3.24 1.55
C GLU A 201 21.48 2.99 0.98
N SER A 202 22.52 3.57 1.59
CA SER A 202 23.91 3.39 1.16
C SER A 202 24.36 1.93 1.25
N THR A 203 24.10 1.26 2.37
CA THR A 203 24.33 -0.19 2.53
C THR A 203 23.56 -1.02 1.49
N PHE A 204 22.29 -0.67 1.22
CA PHE A 204 21.49 -1.36 0.22
C PHE A 204 22.09 -1.25 -1.20
N LEU A 205 22.50 -0.04 -1.60
CA LEU A 205 23.09 0.22 -2.92
C LEU A 205 24.43 -0.50 -3.12
N ALA A 206 25.24 -0.59 -2.06
CA ALA A 206 26.51 -1.33 -2.07
C ALA A 206 26.26 -2.84 -2.26
N ASN A 207 25.30 -3.41 -1.54
CA ASN A 207 24.93 -4.83 -1.65
C ASN A 207 24.34 -5.23 -3.01
N ARG A 208 23.98 -4.26 -3.86
CA ARG A 208 23.44 -4.47 -5.21
C ARG A 208 24.38 -4.01 -6.31
N GLN A 209 25.64 -3.74 -5.98
CA GLN A 209 26.64 -3.52 -7.00
C GLN A 209 26.86 -4.82 -7.77
N GLU A 210 26.84 -4.69 -9.10
CA GLU A 210 27.14 -5.79 -10.02
C GLU A 210 26.24 -7.02 -9.88
N THR A 211 25.02 -6.84 -9.35
CA THR A 211 24.01 -7.90 -9.30
C THR A 211 23.06 -7.84 -10.48
N ASP A 212 22.57 -8.99 -10.93
CA ASP A 212 21.47 -9.08 -11.88
C ASP A 212 20.16 -8.47 -11.32
N PRO A 213 19.20 -8.13 -12.20
CA PRO A 213 17.86 -7.76 -11.78
C PRO A 213 17.24 -8.84 -10.88
N PRO A 214 16.46 -8.47 -9.85
CA PRO A 214 15.92 -9.43 -8.91
C PRO A 214 14.87 -10.35 -9.55
N ALA A 215 14.72 -11.54 -8.98
CA ALA A 215 13.64 -12.45 -9.35
C ALA A 215 12.26 -11.82 -9.10
N LEU A 216 11.31 -12.13 -9.98
CA LEU A 216 9.95 -11.63 -9.92
C LEU A 216 9.18 -12.24 -8.74
N HIS A 217 8.33 -11.42 -8.13
CA HIS A 217 7.34 -11.87 -7.17
C HIS A 217 6.05 -12.28 -7.88
N THR A 218 5.49 -13.41 -7.45
CA THR A 218 4.21 -13.89 -7.94
C THR A 218 3.07 -13.08 -7.32
N ALA A 219 2.04 -12.79 -8.12
CA ALA A 219 0.78 -12.24 -7.64
C ALA A 219 0.13 -13.20 -6.62
N VAL A 220 -0.48 -12.63 -5.59
CA VAL A 220 -1.45 -13.33 -4.74
C VAL A 220 -2.80 -13.27 -5.45
N ASN A 221 -3.46 -14.44 -5.59
CA ASN A 221 -4.81 -14.51 -6.14
C ASN A 221 -5.78 -13.73 -5.25
N SER A 222 -6.75 -13.06 -5.87
CA SER A 222 -7.82 -12.38 -5.15
C SER A 222 -8.80 -13.42 -4.60
N THR A 223 -9.29 -13.25 -3.38
CA THR A 223 -10.54 -13.89 -2.96
C THR A 223 -11.67 -13.22 -3.75
N GLN A 224 -12.55 -14.04 -4.33
CA GLN A 224 -13.64 -13.60 -5.21
C GLN A 224 -14.73 -12.84 -4.45
#